data_AF-A0A179VCQ1-F1
#
_entry.id   AF-A0A179VCQ1-F1
#
_cell.length_a   1.000
_cell.length_b   1.000
_cell.length_c   1.000
_cell.angle_alpha   90.00
_cell.angle_beta   90.00
_cell.angle_gamma   90.00
#
_symmetry.space_group_name_H-M   'P 1'
#
loop_
_entity.id
_entity.type
_entity.pdbx_description
1 polymer ?
#
loop_
_entity_poly.entity_id
_entity_poly.type
_entity_poly.pdbx_seq_one_letter_code
_entity_poly.pdbx_strand_id
1 'polypeptide(L)'
;MSGRNAADISEGATAKGLLQAAYGRGPRGGAVNARKAAEALGVAPSTVRRWAAGTQRPTKEHQGALEKSARRAARTKSGRRAATTDLRASSQGQRMLRGGAKLWVSGNQGVIEAGEDYRRDRRVGKDIAPSDIEDMFRAYEEGGDSGLHEWIEDFLDKNYVPGWSLDSIDDFSFGNPG
;
A
#
# COMPACT_ATOMS: atom_id res chain seq x y z
N MET A 1 -0.29 0.30 4.18
CA MET A 1 0.58 0.35 2.99
C MET A 1 1.98 0.59 3.53
N SER A 2 2.98 -0.10 3.02
CA SER A 2 4.40 0.05 3.40
C SER A 2 5.19 0.34 2.12
N GLY A 3 6.29 1.10 2.24
CA GLY A 3 7.17 1.50 1.13
C GLY A 3 7.85 0.34 0.43
N ARG A 4 7.75 -0.88 0.99
CA ARG A 4 8.29 -2.13 0.41
C ARG A 4 7.29 -2.94 -0.39
N ASN A 5 6.09 -2.43 -0.63
CA ASN A 5 5.02 -3.23 -1.24
C ASN A 5 5.38 -3.84 -2.60
N ALA A 6 6.24 -3.22 -3.42
CA ALA A 6 6.67 -3.79 -4.70
C ALA A 6 7.59 -5.02 -4.57
N ALA A 7 8.41 -5.08 -3.51
CA ALA A 7 9.26 -6.23 -3.19
C ALA A 7 8.48 -7.36 -2.48
N ASP A 8 7.49 -7.00 -1.66
CA ASP A 8 6.63 -7.96 -0.94
C ASP A 8 5.66 -8.74 -1.84
N ILE A 9 5.36 -8.24 -3.05
CA ILE A 9 4.54 -8.99 -4.02
C ILE A 9 5.25 -10.29 -4.47
N SER A 10 6.59 -10.37 -4.33
CA SER A 10 7.40 -11.48 -4.84
C SER A 10 7.74 -12.57 -3.81
N GLU A 11 7.98 -12.26 -2.54
CA GLU A 11 8.59 -13.24 -1.60
C GLU A 11 7.69 -13.71 -0.44
N GLY A 12 6.50 -13.13 -0.23
CA GLY A 12 5.59 -13.55 0.84
C GLY A 12 4.09 -13.41 0.54
N ALA A 13 3.72 -12.99 -0.67
CA ALA A 13 2.34 -12.69 -1.00
C ALA A 13 1.48 -13.97 -1.10
N THR A 14 0.59 -14.15 -0.13
CA THR A 14 -0.44 -15.20 -0.19
C THR A 14 -1.28 -15.07 -1.47
N ALA A 15 -1.80 -16.17 -2.01
CA ALA A 15 -2.68 -16.13 -3.19
C ALA A 15 -3.85 -15.15 -3.00
N LYS A 16 -4.37 -15.03 -1.77
CA LYS A 16 -5.38 -14.01 -1.40
C LYS A 16 -4.86 -12.60 -1.62
N GLY A 17 -3.67 -12.27 -1.13
CA GLY A 17 -3.06 -10.95 -1.29
C GLY A 17 -2.86 -10.58 -2.76
N LEU A 18 -2.34 -11.52 -3.56
CA LEU A 18 -2.18 -11.32 -5.01
C LEU A 18 -3.52 -11.12 -5.72
N LEU A 19 -4.54 -11.90 -5.37
CA LEU A 19 -5.89 -11.76 -5.92
C LEU A 19 -6.52 -10.41 -5.58
N GLN A 20 -6.33 -9.92 -4.34
CA GLN A 20 -6.79 -8.60 -3.92
C GLN A 20 -6.04 -7.50 -4.67
N ALA A 21 -4.71 -7.59 -4.79
CA ALA A 21 -3.91 -6.62 -5.51
C ALA A 21 -4.27 -6.55 -7.00
N ALA A 22 -4.51 -7.69 -7.64
CA ALA A 22 -4.79 -7.78 -9.08
C ALA A 22 -6.24 -7.42 -9.44
N TYR A 23 -7.21 -7.85 -8.63
CA TYR A 23 -8.63 -7.83 -9.00
C TYR A 23 -9.55 -7.16 -7.99
N GLY A 24 -9.01 -6.72 -6.85
CA GLY A 24 -9.75 -6.08 -5.77
C GLY A 24 -10.58 -7.05 -4.93
N ARG A 25 -11.30 -6.49 -3.96
CA ARG A 25 -12.25 -7.25 -3.13
C ARG A 25 -13.52 -7.58 -3.91
N GLY A 26 -14.24 -8.60 -3.43
CA GLY A 26 -15.50 -9.00 -4.01
C GLY A 26 -16.65 -8.07 -3.60
N PRO A 27 -17.74 -8.02 -4.38
CA PRO A 27 -18.93 -7.26 -4.00
C PRO A 27 -19.45 -7.70 -2.63
N ARG A 28 -20.07 -6.78 -1.88
CA ARG A 28 -20.65 -7.02 -0.55
C ARG A 28 -19.65 -7.59 0.48
N GLY A 29 -18.39 -7.15 0.42
CA GLY A 29 -17.36 -7.55 1.39
C GLY A 29 -16.71 -8.89 1.12
N GLY A 30 -16.90 -9.47 -0.07
CA GLY A 30 -16.23 -10.70 -0.47
C GLY A 30 -14.71 -10.59 -0.38
N ALA A 31 -14.04 -11.67 0.04
CA ALA A 31 -12.59 -11.67 0.26
C ALA A 31 -11.79 -11.24 -0.98
N VAL A 32 -12.23 -11.64 -2.17
CA VAL A 32 -11.63 -11.34 -3.48
C VAL A 32 -12.73 -11.23 -4.53
N ASN A 33 -12.50 -10.49 -5.62
CA ASN A 33 -13.37 -10.50 -6.79
C ASN A 33 -13.21 -11.80 -7.61
N ALA A 34 -13.78 -12.89 -7.08
CA ALA A 34 -13.60 -14.22 -7.64
C ALA A 34 -14.09 -14.36 -9.08
N ARG A 35 -15.13 -13.60 -9.48
CA ARG A 35 -15.65 -13.64 -10.86
C ARG A 35 -14.65 -13.03 -11.84
N LYS A 36 -14.18 -11.81 -11.57
CA LYS A 36 -13.21 -11.11 -12.42
C LYS A 36 -11.89 -11.87 -12.51
N ALA A 37 -11.41 -12.40 -11.39
CA ALA A 37 -10.20 -13.20 -11.35
C ALA A 37 -10.35 -14.51 -12.13
N ALA A 38 -11.47 -15.20 -11.97
CA ALA A 38 -11.76 -16.45 -12.69
C ALA A 38 -11.77 -16.26 -14.21
N GLU A 39 -12.45 -15.21 -14.68
CA GLU A 39 -12.48 -14.83 -16.09
C GLU A 39 -11.08 -14.52 -16.63
N ALA A 40 -10.30 -13.72 -15.91
CA ALA A 40 -8.95 -13.35 -16.33
C ALA A 40 -7.94 -14.52 -16.32
N LEU A 41 -8.16 -15.51 -15.45
CA LEU A 41 -7.26 -16.65 -15.25
C LEU A 41 -7.73 -17.93 -15.95
N GLY A 42 -8.91 -17.93 -16.59
CA GLY A 42 -9.45 -19.10 -17.27
C GLY A 42 -9.85 -20.25 -16.33
N VAL A 43 -10.26 -19.95 -15.10
CA VAL A 43 -10.62 -20.97 -14.08
C VAL A 43 -12.03 -20.75 -13.53
N ALA A 44 -12.56 -21.73 -12.79
CA ALA A 44 -13.84 -21.57 -12.10
C ALA A 44 -13.74 -20.58 -10.91
N PRO A 45 -14.78 -19.77 -10.63
CA PRO A 45 -14.80 -18.88 -9.45
C PRO A 45 -14.63 -19.62 -8.11
N SER A 46 -15.08 -20.87 -8.02
CA SER A 46 -14.87 -21.71 -6.82
C SER A 46 -13.39 -22.02 -6.58
N THR A 47 -12.61 -22.23 -7.65
CA THR A 47 -11.16 -22.41 -7.58
C THR A 47 -10.47 -21.18 -7.01
N VAL A 48 -10.83 -19.98 -7.50
CA VAL A 48 -10.31 -18.71 -6.97
C VAL A 48 -10.64 -18.54 -5.49
N ARG A 49 -11.86 -18.88 -5.07
CA ARG A 49 -12.25 -18.82 -3.65
C ARG A 49 -11.43 -19.77 -2.79
N ARG A 50 -11.15 -20.99 -3.26
CA ARG A 50 -10.28 -21.95 -2.55
C ARG A 50 -8.83 -21.45 -2.45
N TRP A 51 -8.31 -20.80 -3.48
CA TRP A 51 -7.00 -20.14 -3.42
C TRP A 51 -6.98 -19.01 -2.39
N ALA A 52 -8.00 -18.15 -2.40
CA ALA A 52 -8.13 -17.06 -1.43
C ALA A 52 -8.33 -17.55 0.02
N ALA A 53 -8.95 -18.72 0.20
CA ALA A 53 -9.11 -19.38 1.49
C ALA A 53 -7.87 -20.18 1.93
N GLY A 54 -6.88 -20.36 1.06
CA GLY A 54 -5.69 -21.18 1.34
C GLY A 54 -5.94 -22.69 1.34
N THR A 55 -7.18 -23.15 1.05
CA THR A 55 -7.53 -24.58 1.03
C THR A 55 -7.04 -25.28 -0.24
N GLN A 56 -6.63 -24.53 -1.25
CA GLN A 56 -5.98 -25.03 -2.46
C GLN A 56 -4.88 -24.04 -2.86
N ARG A 57 -3.76 -24.54 -3.38
CA ARG A 57 -2.71 -23.69 -3.95
C ARG A 57 -2.90 -23.54 -5.48
N PRO A 58 -2.63 -22.36 -6.06
CA PRO A 58 -2.53 -22.20 -7.51
C PRO A 58 -1.42 -23.09 -8.08
N THR A 59 -1.55 -23.50 -9.35
CA THR A 59 -0.40 -24.08 -10.06
C THR A 59 0.67 -23.01 -10.29
N LYS A 60 1.91 -23.41 -10.61
CA LYS A 60 3.00 -22.46 -10.88
C LYS A 60 2.63 -21.45 -11.98
N GLU A 61 1.93 -21.90 -13.01
CA GLU A 61 1.46 -21.05 -14.10
C GLU A 61 0.47 -19.98 -13.61
N HIS A 62 -0.58 -20.38 -12.88
CA HIS A 62 -1.56 -19.44 -12.34
C HIS A 62 -0.95 -18.51 -11.29
N GLN A 63 0.01 -18.99 -10.51
CA GLN A 63 0.77 -18.18 -9.56
C GLN A 63 1.55 -17.08 -10.30
N GLY A 64 2.30 -17.42 -11.35
CA GLY A 64 3.02 -16.44 -12.16
C GLY A 64 2.09 -15.44 -12.86
N ALA A 65 0.91 -15.89 -13.32
CA ALA A 65 -0.12 -15.00 -13.87
C ALA A 65 -0.66 -14.02 -12.82
N LEU A 66 -0.93 -14.49 -11.59
CA LEU A 66 -1.37 -13.66 -10.47
C LEU A 66 -0.34 -12.58 -10.12
N GLU A 67 0.93 -12.96 -9.98
CA GLU A 67 2.02 -12.01 -9.71
C GLU A 67 2.14 -10.96 -10.81
N LYS A 68 2.06 -11.37 -12.08
CA LYS A 68 2.10 -10.45 -13.22
C LYS A 68 0.93 -9.48 -13.21
N SER A 69 -0.29 -9.96 -12.92
CA SER A 69 -1.48 -9.12 -12.83
C SER A 69 -1.40 -8.14 -11.64
N ALA A 70 -0.92 -8.59 -10.48
CA ALA A 70 -0.71 -7.73 -9.31
C ALA A 70 0.32 -6.62 -9.60
N ARG A 71 1.47 -6.97 -10.19
CA ARG A 71 2.49 -6.00 -10.62
C ARG A 71 1.93 -5.00 -11.64
N ARG A 72 1.12 -5.46 -12.59
CA ARG A 72 0.46 -4.58 -13.58
C ARG A 72 -0.51 -3.61 -12.89
N ALA A 73 -1.29 -4.08 -11.92
CA ALA A 73 -2.20 -3.21 -11.18
C ALA A 73 -1.45 -2.07 -10.48
N ALA A 74 -0.34 -2.37 -9.79
CA ALA A 74 0.50 -1.36 -9.13
C ALA A 74 1.12 -0.33 -10.10
N ARG A 75 1.49 -0.78 -11.32
CA ARG A 75 2.12 0.09 -12.33
C ARG A 75 1.14 1.03 -13.04
N THR A 76 -0.15 0.75 -13.03
CA THR A 76 -1.13 1.55 -13.77
C THR A 76 -1.91 2.48 -12.84
N LYS A 77 -2.12 3.72 -13.29
CA LYS A 77 -2.96 4.70 -12.58
C LYS A 77 -4.35 4.17 -12.23
N SER A 78 -4.99 3.45 -13.17
CA SER A 78 -6.29 2.82 -12.95
C SER A 78 -6.24 1.73 -11.86
N GLY A 79 -5.21 0.87 -11.87
CA GLY A 79 -5.04 -0.14 -10.83
C GLY A 79 -4.78 0.46 -9.45
N ARG A 80 -3.97 1.51 -9.37
CA ARG A 80 -3.74 2.25 -8.12
C ARG A 80 -5.00 2.93 -7.58
N ARG A 81 -5.80 3.55 -8.46
CA ARG A 81 -7.12 4.10 -8.12
C ARG A 81 -8.09 3.06 -7.60
N ALA A 82 -8.07 1.85 -8.16
CA ALA A 82 -8.88 0.76 -7.64
C ALA A 82 -8.43 0.36 -6.22
N ALA A 83 -7.12 0.27 -5.98
CA ALA A 83 -6.57 -0.06 -4.66
C ALA A 83 -6.92 1.00 -3.60
N THR A 84 -6.79 2.29 -3.92
CA THR A 84 -7.19 3.36 -3.00
C THR A 84 -8.69 3.40 -2.79
N THR A 85 -9.51 3.17 -3.83
CA THR A 85 -10.98 3.05 -3.69
C THR A 85 -11.37 1.94 -2.71
N ASP A 86 -10.76 0.76 -2.84
CA ASP A 86 -10.99 -0.36 -1.92
C ASP A 86 -10.60 0.01 -0.47
N LEU A 87 -9.49 0.74 -0.30
CA LEU A 87 -9.08 1.21 1.01
C LEU A 87 -10.04 2.25 1.58
N ARG A 88 -10.46 3.25 0.80
CA ARG A 88 -11.46 4.27 1.19
C ARG A 88 -12.77 3.62 1.66
N ALA A 89 -13.19 2.56 0.97
CA ALA A 89 -14.40 1.81 1.31
C ALA A 89 -14.24 0.91 2.55
N SER A 90 -13.01 0.59 2.96
CA SER A 90 -12.75 -0.26 4.12
C SER A 90 -13.06 0.45 5.45
N SER A 91 -13.37 -0.32 6.50
CA SER A 91 -13.58 0.25 7.84
C SER A 91 -12.37 1.04 8.35
N GLN A 92 -11.15 0.64 7.99
CA GLN A 92 -9.94 1.37 8.35
C GLN A 92 -9.86 2.71 7.60
N GLY A 93 -10.00 2.71 6.27
CA GLY A 93 -9.97 3.93 5.47
C GLY A 93 -11.08 4.90 5.87
N GLN A 94 -12.29 4.40 6.12
CA GLN A 94 -13.38 5.23 6.64
C GLN A 94 -13.08 5.85 8.01
N ARG A 95 -12.39 5.15 8.91
CA ARG A 95 -11.95 5.75 10.19
C ARG A 95 -10.92 6.84 9.95
N MET A 96 -9.91 6.55 9.13
CA MET A 96 -8.85 7.49 8.75
C MET A 96 -9.42 8.77 8.13
N LEU A 97 -10.36 8.64 7.19
CA LEU A 97 -10.97 9.77 6.48
C LEU A 97 -11.99 10.56 7.31
N ARG A 98 -12.42 10.04 8.46
CA ARG A 98 -13.30 10.78 9.39
C ARG A 98 -12.54 11.51 10.48
N GLY A 99 -11.50 10.89 11.04
CA GLY A 99 -10.83 11.36 12.25
C GLY A 99 -9.34 11.64 12.10
N GLY A 100 -8.77 11.44 10.91
CA GLY A 100 -7.33 11.42 10.71
C GLY A 100 -6.71 10.10 11.15
N ALA A 101 -5.39 10.06 11.16
CA ALA A 101 -4.61 8.92 11.64
C ALA A 101 -3.27 9.38 12.18
N LYS A 102 -2.50 8.45 12.73
CA LYS A 102 -1.08 8.64 12.97
C LYS A 102 -0.29 7.95 11.87
N LEU A 103 0.53 8.69 11.14
CA LEU A 103 1.51 8.18 10.19
C LEU A 103 2.80 7.88 10.94
N TRP A 104 3.31 6.67 10.77
CA TRP A 104 4.64 6.28 11.24
C TRP A 104 5.55 6.06 10.05
N VAL A 105 6.76 6.61 10.08
CA VAL A 105 7.78 6.46 9.03
C VAL A 105 9.08 6.03 9.66
N SER A 106 9.64 4.92 9.18
CA SER A 106 10.94 4.39 9.58
C SER A 106 11.94 4.55 8.44
N GLY A 107 13.20 4.81 8.77
CA GLY A 107 14.29 4.93 7.81
C GLY A 107 15.44 5.76 8.33
N ASN A 108 16.46 5.98 7.50
CA ASN A 108 17.55 6.89 7.81
C ASN A 108 17.06 8.33 7.65
N GLN A 109 16.94 9.06 8.75
CA GLN A 109 16.29 10.37 8.76
C GLN A 109 16.78 11.28 9.88
N GLY A 110 16.63 12.59 9.69
CA GLY A 110 17.14 13.61 10.60
C GLY A 110 17.31 14.98 9.96
N VAL A 111 17.84 15.91 10.74
CA VAL A 111 18.20 17.26 10.29
C VAL A 111 19.66 17.29 9.87
N ILE A 112 19.97 18.15 8.89
CA ILE A 112 21.32 18.58 8.59
C ILE A 112 21.40 20.05 8.97
N GLU A 113 22.11 20.36 10.05
CA GLU A 113 22.18 21.71 10.60
C GLU A 113 23.63 22.08 10.91
N ALA A 114 24.04 23.29 10.54
CA ALA A 114 25.35 23.86 10.88
C ALA A 114 26.57 22.97 10.57
N GLY A 115 26.50 22.14 9.51
CA GLY A 115 27.59 21.25 9.10
C GLY A 115 27.61 19.89 9.81
N GLU A 116 26.64 19.62 10.68
CA GLU A 116 26.47 18.33 11.33
C GLU A 116 25.28 17.56 10.73
N ASP A 117 25.53 16.30 10.40
CA ASP A 117 24.51 15.38 9.90
C ASP A 117 23.98 14.54 11.06
N TYR A 118 22.77 14.85 11.51
CA TYR A 118 22.11 14.13 12.59
C TYR A 118 21.25 12.97 12.10
N ARG A 119 21.31 12.60 10.81
CA ARG A 119 20.52 11.48 10.28
C ARG A 119 20.95 10.16 10.91
N ARG A 120 19.96 9.37 11.32
CA ARG A 120 20.16 8.01 11.82
C ARG A 120 18.89 7.21 11.57
N ASP A 121 19.03 5.89 11.53
CA ASP A 121 17.89 5.00 11.48
C ASP A 121 16.99 5.21 12.70
N ARG A 122 15.74 5.56 12.44
CA ARG A 122 14.72 5.80 13.47
C ARG A 122 13.32 5.67 12.89
N ARG A 123 12.33 5.63 13.79
CA ARG A 123 10.91 5.70 13.48
C ARG A 123 10.30 6.97 14.07
N VAL A 124 9.67 7.78 13.23
CA VAL A 124 8.96 9.01 13.63
C VAL A 124 7.47 8.85 13.42
N GLY A 125 6.68 9.57 14.22
CA GLY A 125 5.22 9.52 14.17
C GLY A 125 4.62 10.92 14.11
N LYS A 126 3.71 11.15 13.17
CA LYS A 126 3.01 12.43 13.02
C LYS A 126 1.52 12.20 12.76
N ASP A 127 0.67 12.98 13.43
CA ASP A 127 -0.75 12.96 13.15
C ASP A 127 -1.03 13.59 11.79
N ILE A 128 -1.86 12.92 11.01
CA ILE A 128 -2.21 13.28 9.63
C ILE A 128 -3.72 13.56 9.56
N ALA A 129 -4.10 14.69 8.98
CA ALA A 129 -5.50 15.08 8.86
C ALA A 129 -6.20 14.29 7.73
N PRO A 130 -7.54 14.19 7.73
CA PRO A 130 -8.28 13.55 6.64
C PRO A 130 -7.94 14.07 5.23
N SER A 131 -7.72 15.38 5.08
CA SER A 131 -7.34 15.99 3.79
C SER A 131 -5.97 15.50 3.31
N ASP A 132 -5.00 15.44 4.21
CA ASP A 132 -3.65 14.95 3.91
C ASP A 132 -3.65 13.47 3.52
N ILE A 133 -4.55 12.66 4.12
CA ILE A 133 -4.75 11.26 3.75
C ILE A 133 -5.30 11.14 2.32
N GLU A 134 -6.22 12.01 1.92
CA GLU A 134 -6.72 12.04 0.54
C GLU A 134 -5.66 12.51 -0.46
N ASP A 135 -4.86 13.51 -0.10
CA ASP A 135 -3.75 13.98 -0.93
C ASP A 135 -2.67 12.91 -1.07
N MET A 136 -2.37 12.17 0.00
CA MET A 136 -1.50 11.00 -0.06
C MET A 136 -2.05 9.93 -1.02
N PHE A 137 -3.34 9.60 -0.94
CA PHE A 137 -3.95 8.66 -1.88
C PHE A 137 -3.84 9.16 -3.32
N ARG A 138 -4.05 10.45 -3.56
CA ARG A 138 -3.89 11.05 -4.88
C ARG A 138 -2.44 10.96 -5.36
N ALA A 139 -1.46 11.23 -4.50
CA ALA A 139 -0.05 11.13 -4.84
C ALA A 139 0.33 9.69 -5.27
N TYR A 140 -0.15 8.68 -4.53
CA TYR A 140 0.00 7.29 -4.94
C TYR A 140 -0.73 6.97 -6.25
N GLU A 141 -1.97 7.41 -6.43
CA GLU A 141 -2.73 7.18 -7.67
C GLU A 141 -2.00 7.74 -8.90
N GLU A 142 -1.44 8.94 -8.79
CA GLU A 142 -0.74 9.64 -9.87
C GLU A 142 0.68 9.10 -10.09
N GLY A 143 1.53 9.08 -9.06
CA GLY A 143 2.96 8.76 -9.15
C GLY A 143 3.35 7.36 -8.68
N GLY A 144 2.42 6.55 -8.20
CA GLY A 144 2.74 5.24 -7.61
C GLY A 144 3.56 5.38 -6.35
N ASP A 145 4.48 4.43 -6.12
CA ASP A 145 5.34 4.43 -4.94
C ASP A 145 6.23 5.68 -4.88
N SER A 146 6.71 6.18 -6.03
CA SER A 146 7.49 7.42 -6.11
C SER A 146 6.67 8.64 -5.68
N GLY A 147 5.45 8.80 -6.19
CA GLY A 147 4.58 9.91 -5.79
C GLY A 147 4.19 9.83 -4.31
N LEU A 148 4.02 8.62 -3.78
CA LEU A 148 3.79 8.43 -2.34
C LEU A 148 5.03 8.81 -1.51
N HIS A 149 6.23 8.45 -1.97
CA HIS A 149 7.48 8.80 -1.32
C HIS A 149 7.66 10.32 -1.26
N GLU A 150 7.54 11.00 -2.40
CA GLU A 150 7.61 12.46 -2.51
C GLU A 150 6.60 13.13 -1.57
N TRP A 151 5.37 12.60 -1.49
CA TRP A 151 4.36 13.11 -0.57
C TRP A 151 4.76 12.94 0.91
N ILE A 152 5.36 11.81 1.30
CA ILE A 152 5.80 11.59 2.69
C ILE A 152 6.93 12.55 3.06
N GLU A 153 7.92 12.74 2.16
CA GLU A 153 9.01 13.69 2.34
C GLU A 153 8.47 15.11 2.56
N ASP A 154 7.62 15.58 1.64
CA ASP A 154 6.99 16.89 1.70
C ASP A 154 6.15 17.10 2.98
N PHE A 155 5.42 16.07 3.40
CA PHE A 155 4.60 16.12 4.59
C PHE A 155 5.45 16.24 5.85
N LEU A 156 6.52 15.44 5.98
CA LEU A 156 7.37 15.45 7.17
C LEU A 156 8.23 16.71 7.26
N ASP A 157 8.77 17.21 6.15
CA ASP A 157 9.52 18.47 6.11
C ASP A 157 8.65 19.64 6.63
N LYS A 158 7.40 19.73 6.15
CA LYS A 158 6.47 20.81 6.54
C LYS A 158 5.92 20.67 7.96
N ASN A 159 5.76 19.44 8.47
CA ASN A 159 4.93 19.20 9.65
C ASN A 159 5.66 18.56 10.84
N TYR A 160 6.91 18.13 10.74
CA TYR A 160 7.59 17.44 11.84
C TYR A 160 8.58 18.33 12.60
N VAL A 161 9.74 18.60 12.01
CA VAL A 161 10.78 19.48 12.56
C VAL A 161 11.37 20.27 11.37
N PRO A 162 11.63 21.58 11.50
CA PRO A 162 12.25 22.34 10.40
C PRO A 162 13.56 21.70 9.93
N GLY A 163 13.73 21.57 8.61
CA GLY A 163 14.92 20.96 8.01
C GLY A 163 15.00 19.44 8.17
N TRP A 164 13.89 18.79 8.53
CA TRP A 164 13.82 17.33 8.59
C TRP A 164 13.86 16.73 7.20
N SER A 165 14.75 15.78 6.99
CA SER A 165 14.91 15.08 5.72
C SER A 165 14.90 13.57 5.91
N LEU A 166 14.47 12.88 4.87
CA LEU A 166 14.53 11.43 4.74
C LEU A 166 15.65 11.12 3.75
N ASP A 167 16.63 10.34 4.18
CA ASP A 167 17.64 9.75 3.28
C ASP A 167 17.12 8.42 2.71
N SER A 168 16.36 7.69 3.53
CA SER A 168 15.61 6.51 3.11
C SER A 168 14.28 6.41 3.84
N ILE A 169 13.31 5.77 3.18
CA ILE A 169 12.11 5.22 3.83
C ILE A 169 12.21 3.71 3.77
N ASP A 170 12.39 3.12 4.95
CA ASP A 170 12.41 1.67 5.13
C ASP A 170 11.00 1.10 5.26
N ASP A 171 10.14 1.76 6.02
CA ASP A 171 8.76 1.32 6.25
C ASP A 171 7.86 2.51 6.57
N PHE A 172 6.57 2.38 6.29
CA PHE A 172 5.57 3.29 6.83
C PHE A 172 4.27 2.57 7.18
N SER A 173 3.51 3.11 8.15
CA SER A 173 2.26 2.52 8.63
C SER A 173 1.29 3.56 9.19
N PHE A 174 0.00 3.18 9.26
CA PHE A 174 -1.07 3.99 9.86
C PHE A 174 -1.61 3.37 11.14
N GLY A 175 -1.84 4.19 12.17
CA GLY A 175 -2.50 3.78 13.41
C GLY A 175 -1.51 3.56 14.56
N ASN A 176 -1.74 2.53 15.38
CA ASN A 176 -0.82 2.20 16.46
C ASN A 176 0.46 1.59 15.88
N PRO A 177 1.64 1.96 16.42
CA PRO A 177 2.85 1.26 16.08
C PRO A 177 2.71 -0.16 16.63
N GLY A 178 2.69 -1.14 15.70
CA GLY A 178 3.09 -2.50 16.05
C GLY A 178 4.55 -2.53 16.47
#